data_AF-A0A927FXK6-F1
#
_entry.id   AF-A0A927FXK6-F1
#
_cell.length_a   1.000
_cell.length_b   1.000
_cell.length_c   1.000
_cell.angle_alpha   90.00
_cell.angle_beta   90.00
_cell.angle_gamma   90.00
#
_symmetry.space_group_name_H-M   'P 1'
#
loop_
_entity.id
_entity.type
_entity.pdbx_description
1 polymer ?
#
loop_
_entity_poly.entity_id
_entity_poly.type
_entity_poly.pdbx_seq_one_letter_code
_entity_poly.pdbx_strand_id
1 'polypeptide(L)'
;MNKFESEVEVSVSYEDKYLRIKLKDTEGNIPLLEETHEKMMHLIVVSNDLKEFYHLHPTQEGNEFHTDISLSYSSYTAFVDINPKGKNYVIKPIRLEINKNSSPFMGLAKPLEKDQNLIKEIGGKTVELITDPLKVDEEVTLEFTISNGTPEPYLGALGHVVIIDQAVEQFIHVHPVSVHDTIFNTQFEKSGLYKLWAEFRFGIHVHAYPFVFEVK
;
A
#
# COMPACT_ATOMS: atom_id res chain seq x y z
N MET A 1 3.78 23.75 -15.16
CA MET A 1 2.92 22.56 -14.93
C MET A 1 2.61 22.51 -13.45
N ASN A 2 1.33 22.35 -13.12
CA ASN A 2 0.89 22.27 -11.73
C ASN A 2 1.33 20.90 -11.20
N LYS A 3 2.28 20.84 -10.26
CA LYS A 3 2.83 19.56 -9.73
C LYS A 3 1.80 18.66 -9.04
N PHE A 4 0.55 19.12 -8.92
CA PHE A 4 -0.53 18.44 -8.22
C PHE A 4 -1.53 17.72 -9.13
N GLU A 5 -1.44 17.89 -10.45
CA GLU A 5 -2.32 17.19 -11.39
C GLU A 5 -1.60 15.99 -12.02
N SER A 6 -2.28 14.84 -11.99
CA SER A 6 -1.80 13.61 -12.62
C SER A 6 -1.89 13.72 -14.14
N GLU A 7 -0.81 13.36 -14.83
CA GLU A 7 -0.75 13.26 -16.30
C GLU A 7 -1.01 11.84 -16.80
N VAL A 8 -1.26 10.91 -15.88
CA VAL A 8 -1.65 9.52 -16.16
C VAL A 8 -2.97 9.21 -15.48
N GLU A 9 -3.92 8.72 -16.27
CA GLU A 9 -5.17 8.11 -15.83
C GLU A 9 -4.96 6.62 -15.63
N VAL A 10 -5.46 6.11 -14.51
CA VAL A 10 -5.39 4.70 -14.14
C VAL A 10 -6.81 4.18 -13.93
N SER A 11 -7.11 3.06 -14.56
CA SER A 11 -8.34 2.30 -14.33
C SER A 11 -8.00 0.90 -13.88
N VAL A 12 -8.74 0.41 -12.89
CA VAL A 12 -8.60 -0.95 -12.36
C VAL A 12 -9.96 -1.63 -12.45
N SER A 13 -9.99 -2.85 -12.96
CA SER A 13 -11.20 -3.68 -13.04
C SER A 13 -10.92 -5.07 -12.50
N TYR A 14 -11.93 -5.67 -11.88
CA TYR A 14 -11.88 -7.04 -11.39
C TYR A 14 -12.91 -7.92 -12.12
N GLU A 15 -12.48 -9.05 -12.65
CA GLU A 15 -13.34 -10.04 -13.31
C GLU A 15 -12.71 -11.43 -13.16
N ASP A 16 -13.49 -12.45 -12.79
CA ASP A 16 -13.04 -13.86 -12.71
C ASP A 16 -11.71 -14.08 -11.97
N LYS A 17 -11.52 -13.42 -10.81
CA LYS A 17 -10.30 -13.47 -9.99
C LYS A 17 -9.07 -12.84 -10.63
N TYR A 18 -9.31 -11.94 -11.58
CA TYR A 18 -8.28 -11.25 -12.34
C TYR A 18 -8.42 -9.75 -12.15
N LEU A 19 -7.36 -9.08 -11.68
CA LEU A 19 -7.26 -7.63 -11.73
C LEU A 19 -6.59 -7.22 -13.03
N ARG A 20 -7.24 -6.30 -13.75
CA ARG A 20 -6.69 -5.64 -14.95
C ARG A 20 -6.51 -4.17 -14.67
N ILE A 21 -5.35 -3.63 -15.06
CA ILE A 21 -4.98 -2.25 -14.85
C ILE A 21 -4.62 -1.66 -16.21
N LYS A 22 -5.31 -0.57 -16.58
CA LYS A 22 -5.02 0.17 -17.82
C LYS A 22 -4.51 1.56 -17.48
N LEU A 23 -3.46 1.95 -18.19
CA LEU A 23 -2.80 3.23 -18.04
C LEU A 23 -2.97 4.02 -19.33
N LYS A 24 -3.33 5.30 -19.22
CA LYS A 24 -3.37 6.23 -20.35
C LYS A 24 -2.81 7.57 -19.92
N ASP A 25 -1.99 8.18 -20.75
CA ASP A 25 -1.59 9.57 -20.57
C ASP A 25 -2.64 10.54 -21.13
N THR A 26 -2.36 11.83 -20.99
CA THR A 26 -3.20 12.93 -21.49
C THR A 26 -3.43 12.93 -23.00
N GLU A 27 -2.61 12.21 -23.78
CA GLU A 27 -2.74 12.04 -25.23
C GLU A 27 -3.45 10.73 -25.60
N GLY A 28 -3.80 9.90 -24.61
CA GLY A 28 -4.41 8.58 -24.80
C GLY A 28 -3.40 7.46 -25.08
N ASN A 29 -2.10 7.74 -24.99
CA ASN A 29 -1.03 6.76 -25.17
C ASN A 29 -0.78 5.98 -23.88
N ILE A 30 -0.17 4.80 -23.99
CA ILE A 30 0.26 4.04 -22.81
C ILE A 30 1.60 4.62 -22.34
N PRO A 31 1.68 5.11 -21.10
CA PRO A 31 2.92 5.67 -20.60
C PRO A 31 3.99 4.58 -20.45
N LEU A 32 5.24 4.93 -20.75
CA LEU A 32 6.38 4.09 -20.39
C LEU A 32 6.61 4.22 -18.89
N LEU A 33 6.74 3.09 -18.19
CA LEU A 33 7.08 3.07 -16.76
C LEU A 33 8.58 2.85 -16.57
N GLU A 34 9.11 3.44 -15.49
CA GLU A 34 10.43 3.12 -14.97
C GLU A 34 10.27 2.18 -13.78
N GLU A 35 11.19 1.23 -13.61
CA GLU A 35 11.17 0.34 -12.46
C GLU A 35 11.50 1.12 -11.18
N THR A 36 10.66 0.95 -10.18
CA THR A 36 10.90 1.34 -8.79
C THR A 36 10.94 0.05 -7.97
N HIS A 37 12.00 -0.13 -7.17
CA HIS A 37 12.13 -1.29 -6.28
C HIS A 37 11.96 -2.64 -7.01
N GLU A 38 12.63 -2.76 -8.17
CA GLU A 38 12.63 -3.95 -9.03
C GLU A 38 11.26 -4.32 -9.63
N LYS A 39 10.26 -3.43 -9.56
CA LYS A 39 8.93 -3.61 -10.15
C LYS A 39 8.48 -2.38 -10.92
N MET A 40 7.65 -2.60 -11.94
CA MET A 40 7.03 -1.51 -12.70
C MET A 40 5.81 -0.91 -11.99
N MET A 41 5.16 -1.71 -11.13
CA MET A 41 3.91 -1.35 -10.48
C MET A 41 3.79 -2.06 -9.13
N HIS A 42 3.46 -1.29 -8.10
CA HIS A 42 2.94 -1.81 -6.84
C HIS A 42 1.44 -1.56 -6.81
N LEU A 43 0.65 -2.62 -6.68
CA LEU A 43 -0.79 -2.56 -6.57
C LEU A 43 -1.18 -2.95 -5.15
N ILE A 44 -1.66 -1.97 -4.40
CA ILE A 44 -2.20 -2.20 -3.06
C ILE A 44 -3.71 -2.35 -3.16
N VAL A 45 -4.24 -3.44 -2.63
CA VAL A 45 -5.70 -3.70 -2.58
C VAL A 45 -6.10 -3.96 -1.14
N VAL A 46 -7.06 -3.19 -0.64
CA VAL A 46 -7.56 -3.30 0.73
C VAL A 46 -9.08 -3.40 0.78
N SER A 47 -9.60 -4.17 1.75
CA SER A 47 -11.04 -4.14 2.04
C SER A 47 -11.42 -2.79 2.67
N ASN A 48 -12.68 -2.37 2.57
CA ASN A 48 -13.14 -1.09 3.14
C ASN A 48 -12.96 -1.00 4.67
N ASP A 49 -12.93 -2.14 5.36
CA ASP A 49 -12.65 -2.22 6.80
C ASP A 49 -11.16 -2.44 7.12
N LEU A 50 -10.30 -2.36 6.10
CA LEU A 50 -8.85 -2.55 6.14
C LEU A 50 -8.42 -3.88 6.79
N LYS A 51 -9.28 -4.91 6.78
CA LYS A 51 -8.95 -6.24 7.32
C LYS A 51 -8.17 -7.09 6.33
N GLU A 52 -8.53 -7.03 5.06
CA GLU A 52 -7.74 -7.64 3.99
C GLU A 52 -6.79 -6.61 3.39
N PHE A 53 -5.56 -7.05 3.15
CA PHE A 53 -4.48 -6.26 2.56
C PHE A 53 -3.71 -7.16 1.60
N TYR A 54 -3.48 -6.65 0.40
CA TYR A 54 -2.69 -7.31 -0.63
C TYR A 54 -1.71 -6.32 -1.24
N HIS A 55 -0.44 -6.70 -1.26
CA HIS A 55 0.61 -6.02 -2.00
C HIS A 55 0.99 -6.87 -3.21
N LEU A 56 0.57 -6.44 -4.38
CA LEU A 56 0.68 -7.19 -5.62
C LEU A 56 1.63 -6.48 -6.58
N HIS A 57 2.23 -7.24 -7.48
CA HIS A 57 3.10 -6.72 -8.53
C HIS A 57 2.59 -7.20 -9.90
N PRO A 58 1.59 -6.52 -10.48
CA PRO A 58 1.04 -6.88 -11.77
C PRO A 58 2.11 -6.94 -12.87
N THR A 59 1.98 -7.90 -13.77
CA THR A 59 2.85 -8.02 -14.95
C THR A 59 2.18 -7.41 -16.17
N GLN A 60 2.97 -6.82 -17.07
CA GLN A 60 2.46 -6.24 -18.30
C GLN A 60 2.20 -7.34 -19.35
N GLU A 61 0.99 -7.37 -19.92
CA GLU A 61 0.62 -8.17 -21.08
C GLU A 61 0.02 -7.26 -22.16
N GLY A 62 0.78 -7.05 -23.23
CA GLY A 62 0.44 -6.07 -24.27
C GLY A 62 0.33 -4.66 -23.69
N ASN A 63 -0.90 -4.16 -23.65
CA ASN A 63 -1.22 -2.78 -23.31
C ASN A 63 -1.79 -2.62 -21.88
N GLU A 64 -1.89 -3.71 -21.13
CA GLU A 64 -2.50 -3.73 -19.81
C GLU A 64 -1.56 -4.44 -18.82
N PHE A 65 -1.76 -4.17 -17.53
CA PHE A 65 -1.13 -4.92 -16.46
C PHE A 65 -2.16 -5.85 -15.82
N HIS A 66 -1.71 -7.00 -15.34
CA HIS A 66 -2.58 -7.99 -14.73
C HIS A 66 -1.98 -8.72 -13.53
N THR A 67 -2.85 -9.19 -12.65
CA THR A 67 -2.50 -10.14 -11.58
C THR A 67 -3.70 -10.98 -11.18
N ASP A 68 -3.44 -12.23 -10.82
CA ASP A 68 -4.43 -13.12 -10.23
C ASP A 68 -4.62 -12.79 -8.74
N ILE A 69 -5.87 -12.73 -8.29
CA ILE A 69 -6.22 -12.62 -6.87
C ILE A 69 -7.66 -13.07 -6.60
N SER A 70 -7.88 -13.78 -5.51
CA SER A 70 -9.24 -14.06 -5.01
C SER A 70 -9.63 -13.03 -3.96
N LEU A 71 -10.67 -12.26 -4.26
CA LEU A 71 -11.24 -11.26 -3.36
C LEU A 71 -12.57 -11.76 -2.78
N SER A 72 -12.71 -11.68 -1.45
CA SER A 72 -13.80 -12.29 -0.69
C SER A 72 -14.92 -11.31 -0.31
N TYR A 73 -14.63 -10.01 -0.28
CA TYR A 73 -15.59 -8.95 0.07
C TYR A 73 -16.30 -8.41 -1.17
N SER A 74 -17.45 -7.74 -0.95
CA SER A 74 -18.23 -7.12 -2.04
C SER A 74 -17.52 -5.94 -2.69
N SER A 75 -16.60 -5.29 -1.96
CA SER A 75 -15.92 -4.08 -2.40
C SER A 75 -14.53 -3.94 -1.78
N TYR A 76 -13.61 -3.38 -2.56
CA TYR A 76 -12.23 -3.07 -2.17
C TYR A 76 -11.86 -1.68 -2.69
N THR A 77 -10.77 -1.14 -2.17
CA THR A 77 -10.10 0.02 -2.76
C THR A 77 -8.72 -0.41 -3.24
N ALA A 78 -8.37 -0.02 -4.45
CA ALA A 78 -7.04 -0.18 -5.01
C ALA A 78 -6.27 1.15 -5.01
N PHE A 79 -4.98 1.07 -4.74
CA PHE A 79 -4.01 2.13 -4.96
C PHE A 79 -2.95 1.59 -5.92
N VAL A 80 -2.72 2.31 -7.01
CA VAL A 80 -1.75 1.93 -8.04
C VAL A 80 -0.57 2.87 -7.89
N ASP A 81 0.58 2.33 -7.52
CA ASP A 81 1.82 3.08 -7.38
C ASP A 81 2.74 2.73 -8.55
N ILE A 82 3.06 3.75 -9.36
CA ILE A 82 3.81 3.66 -10.61
C ILE A 82 4.69 4.90 -10.77
N ASN A 83 5.79 4.74 -11.51
CA ASN A 83 6.67 5.84 -11.90
C ASN A 83 6.67 6.02 -13.43
N PRO A 84 5.72 6.80 -14.00
CA PRO A 84 5.67 7.02 -15.45
C PRO A 84 6.76 7.98 -15.90
N LYS A 85 7.55 7.56 -16.87
CA LYS A 85 8.71 8.31 -17.36
C LYS A 85 8.34 9.69 -17.87
N GLY A 86 8.92 10.72 -17.24
CA GLY A 86 8.75 12.11 -17.67
C GLY A 86 7.33 12.66 -17.50
N LYS A 87 6.50 12.03 -16.68
CA LYS A 87 5.12 12.44 -16.41
C LYS A 87 4.89 12.53 -14.90
N ASN A 88 4.07 13.48 -14.47
CA ASN A 88 3.61 13.55 -13.10
C ASN A 88 2.50 12.53 -12.85
N TYR A 89 2.52 11.85 -11.71
CA TYR A 89 1.47 10.93 -11.30
C TYR A 89 1.14 11.11 -9.84
N VAL A 90 -0.17 11.13 -9.54
CA VAL A 90 -0.67 11.24 -8.17
C VAL A 90 -1.57 10.03 -7.92
N ILE A 91 -1.18 9.22 -6.93
CA ILE A 91 -1.94 8.06 -6.51
C ILE A 91 -3.27 8.50 -5.93
N LYS A 92 -4.36 7.87 -6.37
CA LYS A 92 -5.72 8.10 -5.86
C LYS A 92 -6.40 6.77 -5.56
N PRO A 93 -7.31 6.71 -4.58
CA PRO A 93 -8.10 5.52 -4.31
C PRO A 93 -9.00 5.19 -5.51
N ILE A 94 -9.00 3.93 -5.93
CA ILE A 94 -9.87 3.41 -7.00
C ILE A 94 -10.80 2.37 -6.36
N ARG A 95 -12.08 2.71 -6.22
CA ARG A 95 -13.07 1.79 -5.63
C ARG A 95 -13.45 0.70 -6.62
N LEU A 96 -13.39 -0.54 -6.15
CA LEU A 96 -13.70 -1.75 -6.90
C LEU A 96 -14.95 -2.40 -6.34
N GLU A 97 -15.92 -2.67 -7.21
CA GLU A 97 -17.07 -3.51 -6.90
C GLU A 97 -16.82 -4.93 -7.41
N ILE A 98 -16.70 -5.89 -6.49
CA ILE A 98 -16.36 -7.29 -6.81
C ILE A 98 -17.61 -8.06 -7.21
N ASN A 99 -18.72 -7.79 -6.53
CA ASN A 99 -20.01 -8.41 -6.84
C ASN A 99 -21.08 -7.32 -6.96
N LYS A 100 -21.38 -6.95 -8.21
CA LYS A 100 -22.39 -5.94 -8.57
C LYS A 100 -23.81 -6.29 -8.09
N ASN A 101 -24.07 -7.55 -7.76
CA ASN A 101 -25.37 -8.03 -7.29
C ASN A 101 -25.46 -8.15 -5.76
N SER A 102 -24.35 -8.03 -5.05
CA SER A 102 -24.40 -7.86 -3.59
C SER A 102 -24.72 -6.41 -3.28
N SER A 103 -25.72 -6.17 -2.41
CA SER A 103 -25.93 -4.84 -1.84
C SER A 103 -24.58 -4.32 -1.36
N PRO A 104 -24.19 -3.06 -1.68
CA PRO A 104 -22.99 -2.50 -1.11
C PRO A 104 -23.11 -2.72 0.40
N PHE A 105 -22.10 -3.31 1.02
CA PHE A 105 -22.04 -3.39 2.47
C PHE A 105 -21.89 -1.95 2.97
N MET A 106 -23.02 -1.25 3.10
CA MET A 106 -23.17 0.11 3.62
C MET A 106 -23.16 0.11 5.15
N GLY A 107 -22.88 -1.03 5.79
CA GLY A 107 -22.50 -1.02 7.19
C GLY A 107 -21.21 -0.24 7.29
N LEU A 108 -21.26 0.95 7.90
CA LEU A 108 -20.07 1.70 8.31
C LEU A 108 -19.11 0.68 8.94
N ALA A 109 -17.97 0.44 8.29
CA ALA A 109 -16.93 -0.36 8.90
C ALA A 109 -16.71 0.23 10.30
N LYS A 110 -16.67 -0.64 11.33
CA LYS A 110 -16.37 -0.17 12.67
C LYS A 110 -15.08 0.65 12.59
N PRO A 111 -14.99 1.80 13.28
CA PRO A 111 -13.74 2.54 13.35
C PRO A 111 -12.59 1.61 13.73
N LEU A 112 -11.41 1.87 13.18
CA LEU A 112 -10.20 1.19 13.60
C LEU A 112 -10.01 1.39 15.10
N GLU A 113 -9.53 0.35 15.76
CA GLU A 113 -9.14 0.45 17.17
C GLU A 113 -7.63 0.65 17.21
N LYS A 114 -7.20 1.75 17.83
CA LYS A 114 -5.77 2.03 18.06
C LYS A 114 -5.15 0.91 18.88
N ASP A 115 -3.95 0.49 18.49
CA ASP A 115 -3.20 -0.51 19.22
C ASP A 115 -2.80 0.00 20.61
N GLN A 116 -2.92 -0.87 21.62
CA GLN A 116 -2.47 -0.56 22.99
C GLN A 116 -0.93 -0.60 23.12
N ASN A 117 -0.26 -1.39 22.27
CA ASN A 117 1.18 -1.46 22.14
C ASN A 117 1.55 -1.71 20.68
N LEU A 118 2.75 -1.29 20.29
CA LEU A 118 3.24 -1.40 18.92
C LEU A 118 4.13 -2.64 18.76
N ILE A 119 3.71 -3.78 19.30
CA ILE A 119 4.42 -5.06 19.19
C ILE A 119 3.50 -6.09 18.54
N LYS A 120 4.00 -6.79 17.52
CA LYS A 120 3.26 -7.82 16.78
C LYS A 120 4.10 -9.07 16.60
N GLU A 121 3.46 -10.23 16.66
CA GLU A 121 4.11 -11.51 16.41
C GLU A 121 3.37 -12.27 15.31
N ILE A 122 4.09 -12.64 14.25
CA ILE A 122 3.59 -13.41 13.11
C ILE A 122 4.69 -14.39 12.71
N GLY A 123 4.33 -15.66 12.47
CA GLY A 123 5.29 -16.68 12.05
C GLY A 123 6.43 -16.94 13.05
N GLY A 124 6.20 -16.66 14.34
CA GLY A 124 7.22 -16.77 15.39
C GLY A 124 8.33 -15.71 15.30
N LYS A 125 8.09 -14.61 14.58
CA LYS A 125 8.95 -13.42 14.52
C LYS A 125 8.22 -12.26 15.16
N THR A 126 8.91 -11.54 16.04
CA THR A 126 8.34 -10.41 16.76
C THR A 126 8.89 -9.13 16.15
N VAL A 127 8.00 -8.19 15.85
CA VAL A 127 8.32 -6.87 15.31
C VAL A 127 7.73 -5.82 16.23
N GLU A 128 8.55 -4.89 16.69
CA GLU A 128 8.14 -3.71 17.44
C GLU A 128 8.36 -2.46 16.58
N LEU A 129 7.33 -1.62 16.47
CA LEU A 129 7.42 -0.30 15.85
C LEU A 129 7.75 0.74 16.93
N ILE A 130 8.91 1.36 16.79
CA ILE A 130 9.39 2.48 17.59
C ILE A 130 9.17 3.77 16.80
N THR A 131 8.46 4.70 17.40
CA THR A 131 8.19 6.03 16.82
C THR A 131 7.86 7.02 17.92
N ASP A 132 8.21 8.29 17.70
CA ASP A 132 7.71 9.40 18.48
C ASP A 132 6.20 9.63 18.23
N PRO A 133 5.52 10.44 19.07
CA PRO A 133 4.15 10.85 18.81
C PRO A 133 4.00 11.48 17.43
N LEU A 134 3.12 10.89 16.62
CA LEU A 134 2.91 11.26 15.23
C LEU A 134 2.09 12.53 15.11
N LYS A 135 2.62 13.51 14.36
CA LYS A 135 1.93 14.76 14.07
C LYS A 135 1.86 15.03 12.57
N VAL A 136 0.81 15.73 12.16
CA VAL A 136 0.70 16.24 10.78
C VAL A 136 1.82 17.21 10.47
N ASP A 137 2.22 17.26 9.20
CA ASP A 137 3.20 18.19 8.66
C ASP A 137 4.60 18.14 9.32
N GLU A 138 4.90 17.13 10.13
CA GLU A 138 6.22 16.86 10.71
C GLU A 138 6.85 15.61 10.04
N GLU A 139 8.17 15.61 9.86
CA GLU A 139 8.90 14.39 9.47
C GLU A 139 8.80 13.36 10.59
N VAL A 140 8.41 12.15 10.23
CA VAL A 140 8.23 11.01 11.13
C VAL A 140 9.24 9.94 10.76
N THR A 141 9.96 9.44 11.76
CA THR A 141 10.78 8.23 11.65
C THR A 141 10.05 7.04 12.26
N LEU A 142 9.91 5.98 11.47
CA LEU A 142 9.36 4.69 11.86
C LEU A 142 10.52 3.68 11.90
N GLU A 143 10.91 3.24 13.08
CA GLU A 143 11.95 2.22 13.26
C GLU A 143 11.32 0.90 13.67
N PHE A 144 11.72 -0.20 13.02
CA PHE A 144 11.24 -1.53 13.38
C PHE A 144 12.35 -2.36 13.99
N THR A 145 12.20 -2.75 15.26
CA THR A 145 13.09 -3.73 15.87
C THR A 145 12.52 -5.13 15.69
N ILE A 146 13.39 -6.07 15.33
CA ILE A 146 12.99 -7.42 14.96
C ILE A 146 13.69 -8.40 15.89
N SER A 147 12.91 -9.26 16.53
CA SER A 147 13.38 -10.34 17.39
C SER A 147 13.06 -11.71 16.80
N ASN A 148 13.88 -12.70 17.14
CA ASN A 148 13.74 -14.10 16.71
C ASN A 148 13.90 -14.34 15.20
N GLY A 149 14.54 -13.43 14.48
CA GLY A 149 14.94 -13.58 13.09
C GLY A 149 15.64 -12.33 12.56
N THR A 150 16.15 -12.42 11.34
CA THR A 150 16.76 -11.30 10.60
C THR A 150 16.05 -11.19 9.26
N PRO A 151 15.52 -10.01 8.89
CA PRO A 151 14.89 -9.85 7.59
C PRO A 151 15.93 -9.98 6.47
N GLU A 152 15.51 -10.53 5.34
CA GLU A 152 16.31 -10.61 4.12
C GLU A 152 15.83 -9.57 3.10
N PRO A 153 16.71 -9.04 2.24
CA PRO A 153 16.29 -8.15 1.17
C PRO A 153 15.21 -8.78 0.28
N TYR A 154 14.19 -7.99 -0.02
CA TYR A 154 13.10 -8.32 -0.91
C TYR A 154 12.74 -7.07 -1.71
N LEU A 155 12.64 -7.18 -3.04
CA LEU A 155 12.39 -6.03 -3.93
C LEU A 155 13.38 -4.88 -3.71
N GLY A 156 14.65 -5.22 -3.50
CA GLY A 156 15.73 -4.24 -3.29
C GLY A 156 15.81 -3.60 -1.90
N ALA A 157 14.96 -3.95 -0.93
CA ALA A 157 14.96 -3.36 0.43
C ALA A 157 14.77 -4.40 1.55
N LEU A 158 15.11 -4.05 2.79
CA LEU A 158 14.87 -4.93 3.95
C LEU A 158 13.41 -4.95 4.43
N GLY A 159 12.57 -4.06 3.92
CA GLY A 159 11.14 -4.10 4.15
C GLY A 159 10.40 -3.02 3.37
N HIS A 160 9.07 -3.11 3.37
CA HIS A 160 8.18 -2.14 2.73
C HIS A 160 7.09 -1.72 3.69
N VAL A 161 6.76 -0.44 3.71
CA VAL A 161 5.73 0.09 4.61
C VAL A 161 4.64 0.74 3.79
N VAL A 162 3.42 0.23 3.96
CA VAL A 162 2.19 0.84 3.42
C VAL A 162 1.37 1.38 4.56
N ILE A 163 0.89 2.62 4.45
CA ILE A 163 0.07 3.28 5.46
C ILE A 163 -1.17 3.87 4.81
N ILE A 164 -2.34 3.59 5.37
CA ILE A 164 -3.63 4.04 4.86
C ILE A 164 -4.47 4.61 6.01
N ASP A 165 -5.13 5.75 5.79
CA ASP A 165 -6.04 6.31 6.79
C ASP A 165 -7.33 5.49 6.91
N GLN A 166 -8.05 5.63 8.02
CA GLN A 166 -9.31 4.92 8.25
C GLN A 166 -10.36 5.16 7.15
N ALA A 167 -10.33 6.34 6.50
CA ALA A 167 -11.25 6.65 5.42
C ALA A 167 -10.89 5.97 4.08
N VAL A 168 -9.70 5.37 3.97
CA VAL A 168 -9.18 4.72 2.76
C VAL A 168 -9.00 5.73 1.62
N GLU A 169 -8.50 6.91 1.96
CA GLU A 169 -8.32 8.06 1.06
C GLU A 169 -6.89 8.59 1.05
N GLN A 170 -6.14 8.43 2.15
CA GLN A 170 -4.72 8.77 2.24
C GLN A 170 -3.90 7.51 2.09
N PHE A 171 -2.88 7.56 1.25
CA PHE A 171 -2.01 6.43 0.94
C PHE A 171 -0.56 6.89 1.00
N ILE A 172 0.24 6.14 1.74
CA ILE A 172 1.68 6.34 1.87
C ILE A 172 2.33 4.99 1.60
N HIS A 173 3.32 4.98 0.70
CA HIS A 173 4.20 3.83 0.47
C HIS A 173 5.63 4.31 0.62
N VAL A 174 6.32 3.81 1.64
CA VAL A 174 7.68 4.24 1.99
C VAL A 174 8.60 3.05 2.15
N HIS A 175 9.86 3.34 1.83
CA HIS A 175 10.97 2.40 1.77
C HIS A 175 12.02 2.82 2.78
N PRO A 176 12.88 1.90 3.23
CA PRO A 176 13.83 2.23 4.26
C PRO A 176 14.85 3.24 3.75
N VAL A 177 15.34 4.10 4.66
CA VAL A 177 16.33 5.13 4.37
C VAL A 177 17.67 4.54 3.91
N SER A 178 17.90 3.26 4.16
CA SER A 178 19.05 2.49 3.70
C SER A 178 18.65 1.06 3.35
N VAL A 179 19.46 0.37 2.54
CA VAL A 179 19.27 -1.05 2.20
C VAL A 179 19.63 -2.02 3.33
N HIS A 180 20.09 -1.51 4.48
CA HIS A 180 20.61 -2.29 5.60
C HIS A 180 19.84 -2.07 6.92
N ASP A 181 18.96 -1.07 6.96
CA ASP A 181 18.22 -0.70 8.15
C ASP A 181 16.71 -0.85 7.92
N THR A 182 15.98 -1.05 9.01
CA THR A 182 14.51 -1.09 9.05
C THR A 182 13.95 0.23 9.58
N ILE A 183 14.53 1.34 9.10
CA ILE A 183 14.19 2.72 9.46
C ILE A 183 13.57 3.40 8.24
N PHE A 184 12.40 3.98 8.40
CA PHE A 184 11.62 4.60 7.34
C PHE A 184 11.28 6.03 7.73
N ASN A 185 11.38 6.96 6.79
CA ASN A 185 10.92 8.34 7.00
C ASN A 185 9.68 8.61 6.16
N THR A 186 8.72 9.30 6.76
CA THR A 186 7.47 9.70 6.11
C THR A 186 6.96 11.01 6.68
N GLN A 187 5.86 11.53 6.13
CA GLN A 187 5.10 12.64 6.67
C GLN A 187 3.61 12.35 6.50
N PHE A 188 2.78 12.93 7.36
CA PHE A 188 1.32 12.81 7.27
C PHE A 188 0.70 14.17 6.99
N GLU A 189 -0.21 14.24 6.03
CA GLU A 189 -0.91 15.48 5.66
C GLU A 189 -2.21 15.70 6.48
N LYS A 190 -2.74 14.65 7.10
CA LYS A 190 -4.02 14.69 7.83
C LYS A 190 -3.94 13.95 9.15
N SER A 191 -4.61 14.48 10.16
CA SER A 191 -4.77 13.82 11.45
C SER A 191 -5.87 12.76 11.37
N GLY A 192 -5.79 11.77 12.27
CA GLY A 192 -6.75 10.66 12.34
C GLY A 192 -6.09 9.32 12.62
N LEU A 193 -6.90 8.27 12.53
CA LEU A 193 -6.41 6.89 12.66
C LEU A 193 -5.88 6.39 11.32
N TYR A 194 -4.71 5.78 11.37
CA TYR A 194 -4.05 5.13 10.26
C TYR A 194 -3.78 3.67 10.58
N LYS A 195 -3.84 2.83 9.56
CA LYS A 195 -3.33 1.46 9.61
C LYS A 195 -2.08 1.36 8.75
N LEU A 196 -1.04 0.81 9.35
CA LEU A 196 0.25 0.52 8.73
C LEU A 196 0.40 -0.98 8.55
N TRP A 197 0.96 -1.42 7.42
CA TRP A 197 1.49 -2.75 7.21
C TRP A 197 2.98 -2.65 6.91
N ALA A 198 3.80 -3.23 7.78
CA ALA A 198 5.24 -3.39 7.54
C ALA A 198 5.51 -4.81 7.03
N GLU A 199 6.03 -4.92 5.82
CA GLU A 199 6.36 -6.19 5.19
C GLU A 199 7.83 -6.51 5.36
N PHE A 200 8.11 -7.66 5.98
CA PHE A 200 9.46 -8.20 6.15
C PHE A 200 9.53 -9.62 5.59
N ARG A 201 10.64 -9.92 4.91
CA ARG A 201 10.91 -11.26 4.39
C ARG A 201 11.77 -12.05 5.37
N PHE A 202 11.34 -13.26 5.70
CA PHE A 202 12.11 -14.23 6.47
C PHE A 202 12.16 -15.55 5.69
N GLY A 203 13.32 -15.86 5.10
CA GLY A 203 13.48 -17.01 4.20
C GLY A 203 12.56 -16.92 2.97
N ILE A 204 11.64 -17.86 2.83
CA ILE A 204 10.71 -17.91 1.68
C ILE A 204 9.40 -17.14 1.92
N HIS A 205 9.18 -16.63 3.13
CA HIS A 205 7.92 -16.00 3.52
C HIS A 205 8.08 -14.48 3.65
N VAL A 206 7.09 -13.76 3.14
CA VAL A 206 6.90 -12.33 3.44
C VAL A 206 5.74 -12.22 4.43
N HIS A 207 5.93 -11.47 5.50
CA HIS A 207 4.93 -11.23 6.54
C HIS A 207 4.62 -9.75 6.62
N ALA A 208 3.33 -9.40 6.55
CA ALA A 208 2.83 -8.06 6.77
C ALA A 208 2.38 -7.91 8.23
N TYR A 209 3.04 -7.03 8.99
CA TYR A 209 2.73 -6.73 10.39
C TYR A 209 1.81 -5.51 10.47
N PRO A 210 0.53 -5.67 10.89
CA PRO A 210 -0.41 -4.56 10.94
C PRO A 210 -0.31 -3.79 12.26
N PHE A 211 -0.21 -2.47 12.18
CA PHE A 211 -0.25 -1.56 13.32
C PHE A 211 -1.33 -0.51 13.11
N VAL A 212 -2.04 -0.14 14.18
CA VAL A 212 -3.00 0.97 14.15
C VAL A 212 -2.57 2.05 15.14
N PHE A 213 -2.38 3.26 14.64
CA PHE A 213 -1.97 4.42 15.44
C PHE A 213 -2.78 5.66 15.07
N GLU A 214 -2.68 6.67 15.92
CA GLU A 214 -3.31 7.97 15.73
C GLU A 214 -2.25 9.01 15.40
N VAL A 215 -2.48 9.78 14.34
CA VAL A 215 -1.72 10.97 13.96
C VAL A 215 -2.50 12.20 14.40
N LYS A 216 -1.82 13.15 15.04
CA LYS A 216 -2.44 14.35 15.63
C LYS A 216 -2.21 15.62 14.82
#